data_AF-A0A1Z8TZT9-F1
#
_entry.id   AF-A0A1Z8TZT9-F1
#
_cell.length_a   1.000
_cell.length_b   1.000
_cell.length_c   1.000
_cell.angle_alpha   90.00
_cell.angle_beta   90.00
_cell.angle_gamma   90.00
#
_symmetry.space_group_name_H-M   'P 1'
#
loop_
_entity.id
_entity.type
_entity.pdbx_description
1 polymer ?
#
loop_
_entity_poly.entity_id
_entity_poly.type
_entity_poly.pdbx_seq_one_letter_code
_entity_poly.pdbx_strand_id
1 'polypeptide(L)' 'MKKTRDVPLEEFKFHYHLGNSVGSSDKYFMAHDIDEASEMFEYACTKRHLHPHLTKVEIWNRWKKDWESIEPLPSCPSLN' A
#
# COMPACT_ATOMS: atom_id res chain seq x y z
N MET A 1 -21.69 1.82 27.85
CA MET A 1 -20.99 1.22 26.69
C MET A 1 -20.21 2.31 25.98
N LYS A 2 -18.88 2.28 26.04
CA LYS A 2 -18.04 3.22 25.26
C LYS A 2 -18.15 2.76 23.80
N LYS A 3 -18.75 3.56 22.92
CA LYS A 3 -18.70 3.33 21.48
C LYS A 3 -17.22 3.39 21.08
N THR A 4 -16.58 2.24 20.91
CA THR A 4 -15.35 2.15 20.11
C THR A 4 -15.71 2.75 18.76
N ARG A 5 -15.16 3.93 18.48
CA ARG A 5 -15.27 4.51 17.14
C ARG A 5 -14.44 3.60 16.25
N ASP A 6 -15.07 2.88 15.33
CA ASP A 6 -14.34 2.18 14.28
C ASP A 6 -13.43 3.21 13.61
N VAL A 7 -12.14 2.88 13.55
CA VAL A 7 -11.18 3.69 12.81
C VAL A 7 -11.64 3.66 11.34
N PRO A 8 -11.76 4.81 10.65
CA PRO A 8 -12.19 4.80 9.26
C PRO A 8 -11.16 4.10 8.37
N LEU A 9 -11.62 3.29 7.42
CA LEU A 9 -10.75 2.76 6.36
C LEU A 9 -10.34 3.87 5.40
N GLU A 10 -9.05 3.92 5.10
CA GLU A 10 -8.41 4.72 4.08
C GLU A 10 -8.05 3.84 2.87
N GLU A 11 -7.81 4.48 1.72
CA GLU A 11 -7.45 3.77 0.49
C GLU A 11 -6.00 4.06 0.15
N PHE A 12 -5.21 3.01 -0.03
CA PHE A 12 -3.79 3.06 -0.31
C PHE A 12 -3.50 2.46 -1.68
N LYS A 13 -2.55 3.07 -2.40
CA LYS A 13 -2.08 2.64 -3.70
C LYS A 13 -0.57 2.37 -3.66
N PHE A 14 -0.19 1.12 -3.90
CA PHE A 14 1.20 0.65 -3.94
C PHE A 14 1.65 0.50 -5.39
N HIS A 15 2.70 1.23 -5.75
CA HIS A 15 3.35 1.17 -7.07
C HIS A 15 4.62 0.33 -6.96
N TYR A 16 4.76 -0.70 -7.80
CA TYR A 16 5.89 -1.62 -7.73
C TYR A 16 6.33 -2.12 -9.11
N HIS A 17 7.58 -2.56 -9.20
CA HIS A 17 8.11 -3.31 -10.33
C HIS A 17 8.29 -4.79 -9.98
N LEU A 18 8.22 -5.65 -10.99
CA LEU A 18 8.50 -7.09 -10.85
C LEU A 18 9.82 -7.42 -11.53
N GLY A 19 10.94 -7.33 -10.80
CA GLY A 19 12.28 -7.71 -11.28
C GLY A 19 12.57 -7.25 -12.72
N ASN A 20 12.76 -8.21 -13.63
CA ASN A 20 13.11 -7.95 -15.03
C ASN A 20 11.94 -7.49 -15.92
N SER A 21 10.75 -7.25 -15.35
CA SER A 21 9.62 -6.78 -16.13
C SER A 21 9.79 -5.30 -16.48
N VAL A 22 9.49 -4.95 -17.73
CA VAL A 22 9.57 -3.57 -18.23
C VAL A 22 8.45 -2.67 -17.65
N GLY A 23 7.42 -3.25 -17.03
CA GLY A 23 6.26 -2.52 -16.52
C GLY A 23 6.31 -2.22 -15.03
N SER A 24 5.76 -1.07 -14.62
CA SER A 24 5.26 -0.87 -13.26
C SER A 24 3.86 -1.48 -13.11
N SER A 25 3.46 -1.75 -11.88
CA SER A 25 2.13 -2.24 -11.54
C SER A 25 1.63 -1.58 -10.26
N ASP A 26 0.31 -1.46 -10.18
CA ASP A 26 -0.37 -0.83 -9.06
C ASP A 26 -1.23 -1.87 -8.31
N LYS A 27 -1.26 -1.78 -6.98
CA LYS A 27 -2.25 -2.47 -6.14
C LYS A 27 -2.91 -1.51 -5.17
N TYR A 28 -4.19 -1.73 -4.93
CA TYR A 28 -5.03 -0.90 -4.10
C TYR A 28 -5.51 -1.69 -2.89
N PHE A 29 -5.46 -1.09 -1.70
CA PHE A 29 -5.89 -1.69 -0.44
C PHE A 29 -6.72 -0.70 0.36
N MET A 30 -7.73 -1.23 1.05
CA MET A 30 -8.43 -0.48 2.09
C MET A 30 -7.91 -0.96 3.45
N ALA A 31 -7.35 -0.04 4.23
CA ALA A 31 -6.73 -0.35 5.53
C ALA A 31 -6.94 0.83 6.49
N HIS A 32 -6.74 0.59 7.78
CA HIS A 32 -6.85 1.61 8.82
C HIS A 32 -5.61 2.50 8.91
N ASP A 33 -4.46 1.98 8.47
CA ASP A 33 -3.19 2.68 8.40
C ASP A 33 -2.27 2.06 7.33
N ILE A 34 -1.13 2.70 7.12
CA ILE A 34 -0.13 2.29 6.12
C ILE A 34 0.56 0.97 6.51
N ASP A 35 0.66 0.64 7.79
CA ASP A 35 1.32 -0.58 8.26
C ASP A 35 0.45 -1.79 7.89
N GLU A 36 -0.84 -1.74 8.19
CA GLU A 36 -1.82 -2.76 7.77
C GLU A 36 -1.86 -2.88 6.24
N ALA A 37 -1.88 -1.76 5.51
CA ALA A 37 -1.85 -1.79 4.04
C ALA A 37 -0.58 -2.46 3.49
N SER A 38 0.56 -2.23 4.14
CA SER A 38 1.86 -2.83 3.78
C SER A 38 1.87 -4.33 4.03
N GLU A 39 1.33 -4.79 5.17
CA GLU A 39 1.16 -6.21 5.47
C GLU A 39 0.26 -6.90 4.43
N MET A 40 -0.85 -6.25 4.04
CA MET A 40 -1.74 -6.76 2.99
C MET A 40 -1.03 -6.88 1.64
N PHE A 41 -0.20 -5.89 1.29
CA PHE A 41 0.59 -5.91 0.06
C PHE A 41 1.63 -7.02 0.05
N GLU A 42 2.38 -7.17 1.14
CA GLU A 42 3.37 -8.24 1.32
C GLU A 42 2.71 -9.62 1.23
N TYR A 43 1.58 -9.82 1.91
CA TYR A 43 0.79 -11.05 1.84
C TYR A 43 0.35 -11.36 0.40
N ALA A 44 -0.18 -10.36 -0.31
CA ALA A 44 -0.65 -10.51 -1.69
C ALA A 44 0.49 -10.87 -2.65
N CYS A 45 1.70 -10.34 -2.42
CA CYS A 45 2.88 -10.67 -3.21
C CYS A 45 3.41 -12.07 -2.89
N THR A 46 3.53 -12.41 -1.61
CA THR A 46 3.97 -13.73 -1.14
C THR A 46 3.07 -14.84 -1.67
N LYS A 47 1.74 -14.66 -1.60
CA LYS A 47 0.75 -15.63 -2.10
C LYS A 47 0.90 -15.94 -3.59
N ARG A 48 1.46 -15.01 -4.36
CA ARG A 48 1.67 -15.13 -5.81
C ARG A 48 3.12 -15.40 -6.18
N HIS A 49 4.00 -15.63 -5.19
CA HIS A 49 5.45 -15.75 -5.38
C HIS A 49 6.04 -14.58 -6.20
N LEU A 50 5.54 -13.37 -5.93
CA LEU A 50 6.03 -12.15 -6.55
C LEU A 50 7.15 -11.56 -5.69
N HIS A 51 8.19 -11.05 -6.36
CA HIS A 51 9.25 -10.25 -5.74
C HIS A 51 9.10 -8.79 -6.20
N PRO A 52 8.20 -8.02 -5.57
CA PRO A 52 7.98 -6.63 -5.91
C PRO A 52 9.17 -5.78 -5.43
N HIS A 53 9.55 -4.79 -6.23
CA HIS A 53 10.35 -3.66 -5.79
C HIS A 53 9.40 -2.46 -5.68
N LEU A 54 9.13 -2.01 -4.45
CA LEU A 54 8.20 -0.93 -4.17
C LEU A 54 8.84 0.41 -4.51
N THR A 55 8.18 1.20 -5.36
CA THR A 55 8.70 2.50 -5.81
C THR A 55 7.96 3.68 -5.21
N LYS A 56 6.67 3.51 -4.90
CA LYS A 56 5.83 4.59 -4.38
C LYS A 56 4.64 4.03 -3.60
N VAL A 57 4.24 4.71 -2.54
CA VAL A 57 2.92 4.52 -1.92
C VAL A 57 2.17 5.84 -1.89
N GLU A 58 0.89 5.78 -2.20
CA GLU A 58 -0.01 6.92 -2.16
C GLU A 58 -1.26 6.61 -1.33
N ILE A 59 -1.85 7.64 -0.75
CA ILE A 59 -3.14 7.60 -0.06
C ILE A 59 -4.18 8.43 -0.82
N TRP A 60 -5.41 7.94 -0.88
CA TRP A 60 -6.50 8.68 -1.53
C TRP A 60 -6.99 9.83 -0.67
N ASN A 61 -6.77 11.05 -1.12
CA ASN A 61 -7.34 12.24 -0.50
C ASN A 61 -8.75 12.48 -1.06
N ARG A 62 -9.77 12.05 -0.30
CA ARG A 62 -11.19 12.19 -0.68
C ARG A 62 -11.63 13.64 -0.93
N TRP A 63 -10.99 14.61 -0.27
CA TRP A 63 -11.35 16.02 -0.36
C TRP A 63 -10.79 16.67 -1.62
N LYS A 64 -9.54 16.34 -1.97
CA LYS A 64 -8.89 16.81 -3.20
C LYS A 64 -9.28 15.99 -4.43
N LYS A 65 -9.82 14.79 -4.23
CA LYS A 65 -10.07 13.78 -5.27
C LYS A 65 -8.78 13.44 -6.02
N ASP A 66 -7.70 13.28 -5.27
CA ASP A 66 -6.37 13.00 -5.81
C ASP A 66 -5.58 12.08 -4.87
N TRP A 67 -4.52 11.49 -5.40
CA TRP A 67 -3.59 10.63 -4.67
C TRP A 67 -2.44 11.46 -4.10
N GLU A 68 -2.16 11.30 -2.81
CA GLU A 68 -1.07 11.98 -2.12
C GLU A 68 0.04 10.99 -1.77
N SER A 69 1.28 11.33 -2.09
CA SER A 69 2.43 10.45 -1.82
C SER A 69 2.75 10.40 -0.34
N ILE A 70 3.01 9.20 0.17
CA ILE A 70 3.43 8.98 1.56
C ILE A 70 4.95 8.81 1.57
N GLU A 71 5.63 9.69 2.31
CA GLU A 71 7.07 9.62 2.54
C GLU A 71 7.36 9.63 4.05
N PRO A 72 8.31 8.82 4.54
CA PRO A 72 9.12 7.86 3.79
C PRO A 72 8.32 6.62 3.39
N LEU A 73 8.81 5.89 2.37
CA LEU A 73 8.25 4.57 2.03
C LEU A 73 8.36 3.62 3.23
N PRO A 74 7.40 2.70 3.38
CA PRO A 74 7.45 1.73 4.47
C PRO A 74 8.76 0.94 4.40
N SER A 75 9.47 0.89 5.53
CA SER A 75 10.76 0.21 5.68
C SER A 75 10.58 -1.31 5.77
N CYS A 76 9.84 -1.92 4.84
CA CYS A 76 9.73 -3.38 4.77
C CYS A 76 10.93 -3.92 3.98
N PRO A 77 11.81 -4.74 4.58
CA PRO A 77 12.97 -5.31 3.88
C PRO A 77 12.59 -6.21 2.70
N SER A 78 11.38 -6.78 2.73
CA SER A 78 10.82 -7.62 1.68
C SER A 78 10.28 -6.82 0.47
N LEU A 79 10.14 -5.51 0.60
CA LEU A 79 9.61 -4.60 -0.41
C LEU A 79 10.67 -3.70 -1.06
N ASN A 80 11.90 -3.70 -0.52
CA ASN A 80 13.03 -2.89 -0.98
C ASN A 80 14.04 -3.72 -1.78
#